data_AF-A0A6L7S2F2-F1
#
_entry.id   AF-A0A6L7S2F2-F1
#
_cell.length_a   1.000
_cell.length_b   1.000
_cell.length_c   1.000
_cell.angle_alpha   90.00
_cell.angle_beta   90.00
_cell.angle_gamma   90.00
#
_symmetry.space_group_name_H-M   'P 1'
#
loop_
_entity.id
_entity.type
_entity.pdbx_description
1 polymer ?
#
loop_
_entity_poly.entity_id
_entity_poly.type
_entity_poly.pdbx_seq_one_letter_code
_entity_poly.pdbx_strand_id
1 'polypeptide(L)'
;MNTRVFCAAALLALAGGMASADYRLTVLHTNDFHARFEPISRFDSGCGPEDNEEGKCFGGSARLVSAIEAAKARSDNYILVDGG
;
A
#
# COMPACT_ATOMS: atom_id res chain seq x y z
N MET A 1 41.48 -37.05 7.69
CA MET A 1 40.53 -36.60 6.65
C MET A 1 39.30 -35.91 7.27
N ASN A 2 38.74 -36.44 8.36
CA ASN A 2 37.49 -35.95 8.97
C ASN A 2 37.57 -34.53 9.57
N THR A 3 38.66 -34.16 10.26
CA THR A 3 38.76 -32.86 10.96
C THR A 3 38.75 -31.65 10.00
N ARG A 4 39.34 -31.81 8.81
CA ARG A 4 39.36 -30.74 7.79
C ARG A 4 37.97 -30.50 7.19
N VAL A 5 37.20 -31.57 7.01
CA VAL A 5 35.81 -31.51 6.54
C VAL A 5 34.91 -30.84 7.59
N PHE A 6 35.07 -31.19 8.87
CA PHE A 6 34.32 -30.55 9.96
C PHE A 6 34.65 -29.07 10.12
N CYS A 7 35.93 -28.68 10.03
CA CYS A 7 36.31 -27.26 10.09
C CYS A 7 35.77 -26.47 8.89
N ALA A 8 35.80 -27.04 7.68
CA ALA A 8 35.24 -26.39 6.49
C ALA A 8 33.72 -26.20 6.59
N ALA A 9 32.99 -27.20 7.09
CA ALA A 9 31.55 -27.12 7.32
C ALA A 9 31.18 -26.07 8.38
N ALA A 10 31.95 -26.02 9.48
CA ALA A 10 31.75 -25.02 10.53
C ALA A 10 31.98 -23.58 10.03
N LEU A 11 33.02 -23.36 9.21
CA LEU A 11 33.28 -22.06 8.59
C LEU A 11 32.17 -21.66 7.61
N LEU A 12 31.63 -22.59 6.83
CA LEU A 12 30.53 -22.31 5.90
C LEU A 12 29.22 -21.98 6.63
N ALA A 13 28.94 -22.67 7.75
CA ALA A 13 27.79 -22.38 8.60
C ALA A 13 27.88 -21.00 9.26
N LEU A 14 29.08 -20.57 9.66
CA LEU A 14 29.34 -19.25 10.23
C LEU A 14 29.43 -18.13 9.17
N ALA A 15 29.66 -18.47 7.90
CA ALA A 15 29.70 -17.53 6.78
C ALA A 15 28.31 -17.21 6.20
N GLY A 16 27.26 -17.91 6.62
CA GLY A 16 25.88 -17.57 6.30
C GLY A 16 25.45 -16.30 7.03
N GLY A 17 25.69 -15.12 6.44
CA GLY A 17 25.18 -13.86 6.97
C GLY A 17 23.64 -13.83 6.95
N MET A 18 23.03 -13.12 7.90
CA MET A 18 21.61 -12.78 7.83
C MET A 18 21.40 -11.89 6.61
N ALA A 19 20.77 -12.42 5.56
CA ALA A 19 20.33 -11.61 4.43
C ALA A 19 19.15 -10.72 4.87
N SER A 20 19.46 -9.58 5.48
CA SER A 20 18.49 -8.51 5.70
C SER A 20 18.35 -7.75 4.39
N ALA A 21 17.34 -8.09 3.60
CA ALA A 21 16.93 -7.25 2.49
C ALA A 21 16.18 -6.02 3.02
N ASP A 22 16.27 -4.91 2.32
CA ASP A 22 15.40 -3.76 2.59
C ASP A 22 13.95 -4.17 2.37
N TYR A 23 13.17 -4.24 3.45
CA TYR A 23 11.74 -4.50 3.38
C TYR A 23 10.99 -3.18 3.30
N ARG A 24 10.40 -2.90 2.12
CA ARG A 24 9.58 -1.73 1.89
C ARG A 24 8.14 -2.17 1.67
N LEU A 25 7.22 -1.65 2.49
CA LEU A 25 5.78 -1.90 2.38
C LEU A 25 5.05 -0.58 2.15
N THR A 26 4.26 -0.49 1.08
CA THR A 26 3.33 0.62 0.85
C THR A 26 2.00 0.30 1.54
N VAL A 27 1.64 1.09 2.55
CA VAL A 27 0.31 0.97 3.18
C VAL A 27 -0.62 1.99 2.55
N LEU A 28 -1.61 1.51 1.80
CA LEU A 28 -2.75 2.31 1.37
C LEU A 28 -3.83 2.17 2.44
N HIS A 29 -4.33 3.29 2.96
CA HIS A 29 -5.36 3.24 3.99
C HIS A 29 -6.48 4.25 3.74
N THR A 30 -7.68 3.84 4.12
CA THR A 30 -8.85 4.69 4.31
C THR A 30 -9.29 4.62 5.78
N ASN A 31 -10.09 5.58 6.21
CA ASN A 31 -10.80 5.57 7.48
C ASN A 31 -12.05 6.44 7.33
N ASP A 32 -13.06 6.19 8.16
CA ASP A 32 -14.26 6.98 8.34
C ASP A 32 -14.96 7.31 7.01
N PHE A 33 -15.05 6.30 6.14
CA PHE A 33 -15.64 6.49 4.81
C PHE A 33 -17.09 6.96 4.90
N HIS A 34 -17.81 6.58 5.97
CA HIS A 34 -19.16 7.04 6.30
C HIS A 34 -20.13 7.01 5.11
N ALA A 35 -20.09 5.91 4.34
CA ALA A 35 -20.97 5.70 3.19
C ALA A 35 -20.92 6.82 2.12
N ARG A 36 -19.81 7.54 1.99
CA ARG A 36 -19.57 8.54 0.94
C ARG A 36 -19.24 7.89 -0.40
N PHE A 37 -20.15 7.03 -0.87
CA PHE A 37 -20.00 6.28 -2.13
C PHE A 37 -19.94 7.21 -3.34
N GLU A 38 -20.73 8.29 -3.30
CA GLU A 38 -20.75 9.33 -4.32
C GLU A 38 -19.80 10.48 -3.96
N PRO A 39 -19.39 11.29 -4.96
CA PRO A 39 -18.59 12.48 -4.71
C PRO A 39 -19.27 13.45 -3.76
N ILE A 40 -18.47 14.07 -2.89
CA ILE A 40 -18.91 15.12 -1.97
C ILE A 40 -18.37 16.48 -2.36
N SER A 41 -19.09 17.53 -1.97
CA SER A 41 -18.58 18.90 -2.02
C SER A 41 -17.55 19.13 -0.91
N ARG A 42 -16.87 20.27 -0.94
CA ARG A 42 -15.99 20.70 0.16
C ARG A 42 -16.69 20.86 1.52
N PHE A 43 -18.03 20.91 1.51
CA PHE A 43 -18.87 21.07 2.70
C PHE A 43 -19.43 19.75 3.22
N ASP A 44 -18.90 18.61 2.74
CA ASP A 44 -19.29 17.28 3.18
C ASP A 44 -20.75 16.90 2.87
N SER A 45 -21.31 17.52 1.83
CA SER A 45 -22.63 17.23 1.29
C SER A 45 -22.51 16.55 -0.08
N GLY A 46 -23.60 15.93 -0.56
CA GLY A 46 -23.65 15.39 -1.92
C GLY A 46 -23.26 16.44 -2.96
N CYS A 47 -22.50 16.03 -3.96
CA CYS A 47 -21.99 16.92 -4.98
C CYS A 47 -22.80 16.82 -6.28
N GLY A 48 -23.30 17.97 -6.76
CA GLY A 48 -24.08 18.04 -7.99
C GLY A 48 -23.23 17.84 -9.25
N PRO A 49 -23.87 17.54 -10.40
CA PRO A 49 -23.17 17.29 -11.66
C PRO A 49 -22.38 18.50 -12.17
N GLU A 50 -22.92 19.71 -12.06
CA GLU A 50 -22.24 20.95 -12.51
C GLU A 50 -20.94 21.20 -11.74
N ASP A 51 -20.99 21.13 -10.40
CA ASP A 51 -19.78 21.24 -9.56
C ASP A 51 -18.79 20.08 -9.82
N ASN A 52 -19.28 18.91 -10.24
CA ASN A 52 -18.46 17.76 -10.56
C ASN A 52 -17.71 17.94 -11.88
N GLU A 53 -18.36 18.52 -12.89
CA GLU A 53 -17.75 18.92 -14.16
C GLU A 53 -16.74 20.04 -13.98
N GLU A 54 -17.01 20.98 -13.07
CA GLU A 54 -16.09 22.06 -12.69
C GLU A 54 -14.93 21.62 -11.78
N GLY A 55 -14.87 20.34 -11.40
CA GLY A 55 -13.78 19.79 -10.58
C GLY A 55 -13.82 20.20 -9.10
N LYS A 56 -14.98 20.62 -8.60
CA LYS A 56 -15.20 21.04 -7.21
C LYS A 56 -15.62 19.89 -6.28
N CYS A 57 -15.83 18.69 -6.83
CA CYS A 57 -16.19 17.50 -6.06
C CYS A 57 -14.98 16.63 -5.72
N PHE A 58 -15.05 15.94 -4.58
CA PHE A 58 -13.98 15.12 -4.04
C PHE A 58 -14.47 13.71 -3.71
N GLY A 59 -13.53 12.77 -3.66
CA GLY A 59 -13.80 11.40 -3.22
C GLY A 59 -14.81 10.66 -4.10
N GLY A 60 -15.61 9.81 -3.45
CA GLY A 60 -16.46 8.82 -4.10
C GLY A 60 -15.68 7.56 -4.51
N SER A 61 -16.38 6.43 -4.53
CA SER A 61 -15.78 5.10 -4.75
C SER A 61 -15.04 5.00 -6.09
N ALA A 62 -15.56 5.64 -7.15
CA ALA A 62 -14.93 5.60 -8.48
C ALA A 62 -13.54 6.26 -8.51
N ARG A 63 -13.41 7.45 -7.90
CA ARG A 63 -12.12 8.15 -7.79
C ARG A 63 -11.17 7.42 -6.84
N LEU A 64 -11.71 6.89 -5.74
CA LEU A 64 -10.93 6.12 -4.78
C LEU A 64 -10.30 4.88 -5.42
N VAL A 65 -11.07 4.08 -6.16
CA VAL A 65 -10.55 2.89 -6.86
C VAL A 65 -9.48 3.28 -7.88
N SER A 66 -9.71 4.33 -8.68
CA SER A 66 -8.74 4.82 -9.65
C SER A 66 -7.41 5.21 -8.98
N ALA A 67 -7.48 5.91 -7.84
CA ALA A 67 -6.29 6.30 -7.07
C ALA A 67 -5.57 5.09 -6.45
N ILE A 68 -6.32 4.10 -5.95
CA ILE A 68 -5.78 2.84 -5.42
C ILE A 68 -5.05 2.07 -6.52
N GLU A 69 -5.64 1.92 -7.70
CA GLU A 69 -5.02 1.22 -8.83
C GLU A 69 -3.74 1.91 -9.29
N ALA A 70 -3.75 3.24 -9.42
CA ALA A 70 -2.55 4.01 -9.70
C ALA A 70 -1.48 3.88 -8.60
N ALA A 71 -1.88 3.63 -7.35
CA ALA A 71 -0.97 3.44 -6.22
C ALA A 71 -0.35 2.05 -6.16
N LYS A 72 -1.14 1.04 -6.51
CA LYS A 72 -0.67 -0.34 -6.68
C LYS A 72 0.28 -0.44 -7.87
N ALA A 73 -0.02 0.23 -8.99
CA ALA A 73 0.85 0.21 -10.17
C ALA A 73 2.25 0.81 -9.95
N ARG A 74 2.43 1.68 -8.95
CA ARG A 74 3.72 2.29 -8.57
C ARG A 74 4.39 1.63 -7.36
N SER A 75 3.85 0.52 -6.85
CA SER A 75 4.34 -0.15 -5.64
C SER A 75 4.44 -1.67 -5.84
N ASP A 76 5.59 -2.26 -5.54
CA ASP A 76 5.80 -3.71 -5.72
C ASP A 76 5.27 -4.55 -4.54
N ASN A 77 5.18 -3.96 -3.34
CA ASN A 77 4.70 -4.60 -2.13
C ASN A 77 3.76 -3.65 -1.39
N TYR A 78 2.47 -4.01 -1.32
CA TYR A 78 1.45 -3.17 -0.74
C TYR A 78 0.38 -3.94 0.03
N ILE A 79 -0.25 -3.24 0.97
CA ILE A 79 -1.53 -3.62 1.57
C ILE A 79 -2.53 -2.47 1.39
N LEU A 80 -3.81 -2.82 1.30
CA LEU A 80 -4.93 -1.88 1.38
C LEU A 80 -5.73 -2.23 2.62
N VAL A 81 -5.83 -1.30 3.55
CA VAL A 81 -6.52 -1.48 4.84
C VAL A 81 -7.52 -0.37 5.07
N ASP A 82 -8.52 -0.64 5.89
CA ASP A 82 -9.51 0.33 6.32
C ASP A 82 -9.50 0.44 7.84
N GLY A 83 -9.53 1.66 8.35
CA GLY A 83 -9.48 1.99 9.78
C GLY A 83 -10.84 1.97 10.49
N GLY A 84 -11.92 1.62 9.80
CA GLY A 84 -13.30 1.87 10.25
C GLY A 84 -13.75 3.26 9.84
#